data_AF-A0A3M8TIS4-F1
#
_entry.id   AF-A0A3M8TIS4-F1
#
_cell.length_a   1.000
_cell.length_b   1.000
_cell.length_c   1.000
_cell.angle_alpha   90.00
_cell.angle_beta   90.00
_cell.angle_gamma   90.00
#
_symmetry.space_group_name_H-M   'P 1'
#
loop_
_entity.id
_entity.type
_entity.pdbx_description
1 polymer ?
#
loop_
_entity_poly.entity_id
_entity_poly.type
_entity_poly.pdbx_seq_one_letter_code
_entity_poly.pdbx_strand_id
1 'polypeptide(L)'
;MLTWQSWMQMMRALEPGKRVTCLLFAGSIFFCFVLAQLTMRTEDPEPITAPWVSVRATLASAPDTWDYDKSLYTFQITYKEPSGQVTRRRIYAQKTRYDAANINKKTPLFVEIEDALSGPIVRRLSTDNEILYEPSLKQYVIEIYNRELLEGTVFFSLLSLASFGAAGVMHWQNRQRKKQSELR
;
A
#
# COMPACT_ATOMS: atom_id res chain seq x y z
N MET A 1 20.25 -9.17 -18.44
CA MET A 1 18.86 -8.68 -18.61
C MET A 1 18.11 -9.69 -19.48
N LEU A 2 17.15 -10.42 -18.92
CA LEU A 2 16.22 -11.21 -19.73
C LEU A 2 15.31 -10.25 -20.50
N THR A 3 15.47 -10.18 -21.82
CA THR A 3 14.61 -9.37 -22.69
C THR A 3 13.29 -10.11 -22.96
N TRP A 4 12.23 -9.37 -23.31
CA TRP A 4 10.95 -9.97 -23.75
C TRP A 4 11.11 -11.03 -24.86
N GLN A 5 12.07 -10.81 -25.76
CA GLN A 5 12.43 -11.76 -26.82
C GLN A 5 13.01 -13.06 -26.27
N SER A 6 13.89 -12.98 -25.26
CA SER A 6 14.47 -14.17 -24.62
C SER A 6 13.41 -15.01 -23.89
N TRP A 7 12.43 -14.36 -23.26
CA TRP A 7 11.30 -15.05 -22.63
C TRP A 7 10.44 -15.78 -23.67
N MET A 8 10.11 -15.11 -24.78
CA MET A 8 9.35 -15.72 -25.88
C MET A 8 10.09 -16.90 -26.52
N GLN A 9 11.41 -16.80 -26.70
CA GLN A 9 12.22 -17.91 -27.22
C GLN A 9 12.24 -19.09 -26.26
N MET A 10 12.40 -18.84 -24.97
CA MET A 10 12.38 -19.89 -23.94
C MET A 10 11.02 -20.59 -23.87
N MET A 11 9.93 -19.83 -23.93
CA MET A 11 8.57 -20.38 -24.01
C MET A 11 8.35 -21.23 -25.27
N ARG A 12 8.94 -20.86 -26.41
CA ARG A 12 8.87 -21.63 -27.65
C ARG A 12 9.78 -22.86 -27.68
N ALA A 13 10.78 -22.95 -26.80
CA ALA A 13 11.67 -24.11 -26.70
C ALA A 13 11.07 -25.23 -25.81
N LEU A 14 10.19 -24.88 -24.88
CA LEU A 14 9.59 -25.85 -23.96
C LEU A 14 8.64 -26.83 -24.66
N GLU A 15 8.46 -28.03 -24.10
CA GLU A 15 7.40 -28.93 -24.54
C GLU A 15 6.01 -28.32 -24.29
N PRO A 16 4.99 -28.61 -25.12
CA PRO A 16 3.69 -27.95 -25.04
C PRO A 16 3.01 -28.11 -23.67
N GLY A 17 3.19 -29.25 -22.98
CA GLY A 17 2.67 -29.45 -21.62
C GLY A 17 3.37 -28.55 -20.59
N LYS A 18 4.71 -28.46 -20.65
CA LYS A 18 5.51 -27.62 -19.75
C LYS A 18 5.22 -26.12 -19.94
N ARG A 19 4.90 -25.68 -21.16
CA ARG A 19 4.44 -24.30 -21.43
C ARG A 19 3.15 -23.97 -20.70
N VAL A 20 2.17 -24.87 -20.75
CA VAL A 20 0.89 -24.70 -20.06
C VAL A 20 1.11 -24.63 -18.55
N THR A 21 1.90 -25.55 -17.98
CA THR A 21 2.22 -25.53 -16.55
C THR A 21 2.93 -24.25 -16.13
N CYS A 22 3.88 -23.75 -16.93
CA CYS A 22 4.60 -22.50 -16.64
C CYS A 22 3.67 -21.29 -16.66
N LEU A 23 2.75 -21.20 -17.63
CA LEU A 23 1.75 -20.13 -17.69
C LEU A 23 0.73 -20.20 -16.54
N LEU A 24 0.29 -21.40 -16.17
CA LEU A 24 -0.57 -21.59 -14.99
C LEU A 24 0.14 -21.13 -13.72
N PHE A 25 1.41 -21.51 -13.55
CA PHE A 25 2.22 -21.11 -12.39
C PHE A 25 2.42 -19.58 -12.33
N ALA A 26 2.74 -18.95 -13.46
CA ALA A 26 2.85 -17.49 -13.55
C ALA A 26 1.51 -16.80 -13.21
N GLY A 27 0.40 -17.29 -13.76
CA GLY A 27 -0.94 -16.78 -13.46
C GLY A 27 -1.30 -16.90 -11.98
N SER A 28 -0.96 -18.01 -11.34
CA SER A 28 -1.13 -18.22 -9.89
C SER A 28 -0.29 -17.25 -9.08
N ILE A 29 0.97 -17.00 -9.44
CA ILE A 29 1.81 -16.00 -8.76
C ILE A 29 1.19 -14.60 -8.85
N PHE A 30 0.78 -14.18 -10.04
CA PHE A 30 0.14 -12.87 -10.22
C PHE A 30 -1.17 -12.77 -9.43
N PHE A 31 -1.94 -13.86 -9.37
CA PHE A 31 -3.15 -13.91 -8.56
C PHE A 31 -2.85 -13.78 -7.05
N CYS A 32 -1.78 -14.41 -6.56
CA CYS A 32 -1.33 -14.21 -5.17
C CYS A 32 -0.98 -12.75 -4.88
N PHE A 33 -0.38 -12.02 -5.84
CA PHE A 33 -0.15 -10.59 -5.67
C PHE A 33 -1.45 -9.79 -5.59
N VAL A 34 -2.46 -10.11 -6.39
CA VAL A 34 -3.80 -9.49 -6.28
C VAL A 34 -4.36 -9.68 -4.87
N LEU A 35 -4.30 -10.90 -4.33
CA LEU A 35 -4.77 -11.19 -2.96
C LEU A 35 -3.98 -10.40 -1.92
N ALA A 36 -2.65 -10.32 -2.06
CA ALA A 36 -1.80 -9.56 -1.15
C ALA A 36 -2.20 -8.07 -1.13
N GLN A 37 -2.42 -7.45 -2.30
CA GLN A 37 -2.85 -6.05 -2.39
C GLN A 37 -4.21 -5.83 -1.70
N LEU A 38 -5.16 -6.74 -1.91
CA LEU A 38 -6.47 -6.67 -1.26
C LEU A 38 -6.38 -6.77 0.27
N THR A 39 -5.48 -7.61 0.81
CA THR A 39 -5.27 -7.71 2.27
C THR A 39 -4.57 -6.51 2.89
N MET A 40 -3.82 -5.73 2.09
CA MET A 40 -3.11 -4.53 2.55
C MET A 40 -3.98 -3.27 2.50
N ARG A 41 -5.19 -3.36 1.95
CA ARG A 41 -6.11 -2.23 1.86
C ARG A 41 -6.41 -1.69 3.25
N THR A 42 -6.24 -0.38 3.42
CA THR A 42 -6.52 0.27 4.69
C THR A 42 -7.96 0.74 4.71
N GLU A 43 -8.71 0.37 5.74
CA GLU A 43 -10.06 0.89 5.98
C GLU A 43 -10.01 2.24 6.70
N ASP A 44 -11.04 3.05 6.46
CA ASP A 44 -11.21 4.27 7.22
C ASP A 44 -11.45 3.91 8.70
N PRO A 45 -10.75 4.55 9.64
CA PRO A 45 -10.97 4.29 11.05
C PRO A 45 -12.39 4.69 11.42
N GLU A 46 -13.15 3.74 11.98
CA GLU A 46 -14.47 4.04 12.53
C GLU A 46 -14.35 5.18 13.56
N PRO A 47 -15.24 6.19 13.52
CA PRO A 47 -15.30 7.19 14.56
C PRO A 47 -15.86 6.55 15.82
N ILE A 48 -15.07 6.49 16.89
CA ILE A 48 -15.57 6.11 18.21
C ILE A 48 -15.77 7.39 19.00
N THR A 49 -16.91 7.50 19.67
CA THR A 49 -17.28 8.63 20.55
C THR A 49 -16.52 8.58 21.88
N ALA A 50 -15.20 8.46 21.83
CA ALA A 50 -14.33 8.55 23.01
C ALA A 50 -13.91 10.01 23.26
N PRO A 51 -13.74 10.42 24.52
CA PRO A 51 -13.30 11.77 24.86
C PRO A 51 -11.90 12.04 24.30
N TRP A 52 -11.71 13.21 23.70
CA TRP A 52 -10.42 13.64 23.17
C TRP A 52 -9.55 14.20 24.28
N VAL A 53 -8.29 13.79 24.30
CA VAL A 53 -7.29 14.30 25.23
C VAL A 53 -6.19 14.99 24.44
N SER A 54 -5.86 16.22 24.82
CA SER A 54 -4.70 16.93 24.26
C SER A 54 -3.48 16.67 25.15
N VAL A 55 -2.42 16.11 24.57
CA VAL A 55 -1.16 15.82 25.27
C VAL A 55 0.01 16.43 24.52
N ARG A 56 1.10 16.72 25.26
CA ARG A 56 2.33 17.22 24.66
C ARG A 56 3.02 16.11 23.87
N ALA A 57 3.43 16.43 22.66
CA ALA A 57 4.21 15.58 21.77
C ALA A 57 5.61 16.18 21.54
N THR A 58 6.52 15.35 21.05
CA THR A 58 7.88 15.72 20.68
C THR A 58 8.23 15.13 19.32
N LEU A 59 9.05 15.84 18.55
CA LEU A 59 9.51 15.36 17.25
C LEU A 59 10.57 14.26 17.44
N ALA A 60 10.32 13.07 16.88
CA ALA A 60 11.16 11.88 17.05
C ALA A 60 12.02 11.56 15.82
N SER A 61 11.69 12.11 14.64
CA SER A 61 12.49 11.99 13.42
C SER A 61 12.52 13.29 12.64
N ALA A 62 13.53 13.43 11.77
CA ALA A 62 13.47 14.44 10.71
C ALA A 62 12.30 14.14 9.76
N PRO A 63 11.76 15.15 9.06
CA PRO A 63 10.80 14.95 7.99
C PRO A 63 11.47 14.28 6.80
N ASP A 64 10.74 13.35 6.18
CA ASP A 64 11.10 12.76 4.90
C ASP A 64 9.96 12.99 3.91
N THR A 65 10.27 13.10 2.63
CA THR A 65 9.24 13.26 1.60
C THR A 65 8.51 11.94 1.40
N TRP A 66 7.18 11.96 1.46
CA TRP A 66 6.42 10.73 1.27
C TRP A 66 6.52 10.23 -0.18
N ASP A 67 6.58 8.92 -0.37
CA ASP A 67 6.85 8.35 -1.69
C ASP A 67 5.69 8.46 -2.67
N TYR A 68 4.47 8.31 -2.17
CA TYR A 68 3.25 8.32 -2.98
C TYR A 68 2.76 9.73 -3.32
N ASP A 69 3.04 10.72 -2.46
CA ASP A 69 2.78 12.13 -2.77
C ASP A 69 3.91 13.01 -2.24
N LYS A 70 4.64 13.62 -3.18
CA LYS A 70 5.77 14.51 -2.92
C LYS A 70 5.34 15.86 -2.34
N SER A 71 4.04 16.16 -2.23
CA SER A 71 3.49 17.32 -1.54
C SER A 71 3.44 17.15 -0.01
N LEU A 72 3.63 15.91 0.47
CA LEU A 72 3.56 15.57 1.90
C LEU A 72 4.94 15.23 2.47
N TYR A 73 5.12 15.57 3.74
CA TYR A 73 6.15 14.98 4.59
C TYR A 73 5.56 13.86 5.44
N THR A 74 6.41 12.87 5.73
CA THR A 74 6.20 11.87 6.76
C THR A 74 7.28 11.99 7.83
N PHE A 75 6.90 11.89 9.08
CA PHE A 75 7.82 11.96 10.22
C PHE A 75 7.23 11.23 11.42
N GLN A 76 8.00 11.09 12.48
CA GLN A 76 7.56 10.44 13.71
C GLN A 76 7.48 11.44 14.84
N ILE A 77 6.44 11.30 15.65
CA ILE A 77 6.27 11.99 16.92
C ILE A 77 6.29 10.98 18.07
N THR A 78 6.65 11.46 19.24
CA THR A 78 6.54 10.71 20.50
C THR A 78 5.68 11.49 21.48
N TYR A 79 4.70 10.83 22.09
CA TYR A 79 3.81 11.41 23.10
C TYR A 79 3.52 10.38 24.20
N LYS A 80 3.05 10.88 25.35
CA LYS A 80 2.64 10.04 26.48
C LYS A 80 1.11 9.89 26.44
N GLU A 81 0.66 8.66 26.42
CA GLU A 81 -0.76 8.29 26.46
C GLU A 81 -1.36 8.50 27.86
N PRO A 82 -2.70 8.53 28.01
CA PRO A 82 -3.36 8.65 29.31
C PRO A 82 -3.03 7.48 30.25
N SER A 83 -2.78 6.30 29.68
CA SER A 83 -2.26 5.10 30.37
C SER A 83 -0.87 5.29 30.99
N GLY A 84 -0.15 6.34 30.58
CA GLY A 84 1.22 6.62 30.96
C GLY A 84 2.26 6.00 30.02
N GLN A 85 1.84 5.20 29.05
CA GLN A 85 2.73 4.61 28.04
C GLN A 85 3.28 5.68 27.10
N VAL A 86 4.57 5.58 26.76
CA VAL A 86 5.19 6.45 25.76
C VAL A 86 5.08 5.77 24.40
N THR A 87 4.42 6.44 23.47
CA THR A 87 4.14 5.91 22.13
C THR A 87 4.79 6.75 21.07
N ARG A 88 5.33 6.06 20.05
CA ARG A 88 5.92 6.67 18.86
C ARG A 88 5.00 6.38 17.67
N ARG A 89 4.58 7.44 16.97
CA ARG A 89 3.64 7.33 15.84
C ARG A 89 4.18 8.05 14.62
N ARG A 90 4.00 7.44 13.44
CA ARG A 90 4.22 8.10 12.15
C ARG A 90 3.04 9.00 11.84
N ILE A 91 3.33 10.23 11.44
CA ILE A 91 2.39 11.30 11.10
C ILE A 91 2.76 11.86 9.72
N TYR A 92 1.78 12.48 9.08
CA TYR A 92 1.93 13.16 7.81
C TYR A 92 1.61 14.64 7.98
N ALA A 93 2.24 15.51 7.20
CA ALA A 93 1.89 16.92 7.11
C ALA A 93 2.07 17.41 5.69
N GLN A 94 1.31 18.44 5.30
CA GLN A 94 1.59 19.18 4.07
C GLN A 94 2.96 19.86 4.20
N LYS A 95 3.80 19.75 3.15
CA LYS A 95 5.14 20.36 3.15
C LYS A 95 5.08 21.86 3.46
N THR A 96 4.17 22.56 2.80
CA THR A 96 3.96 24.00 2.98
C THR A 96 3.66 24.37 4.43
N ARG A 97 2.77 23.64 5.11
CA ARG A 97 2.45 23.87 6.52
C ARG A 97 3.59 23.50 7.46
N TYR A 98 4.28 22.40 7.18
CA TYR A 98 5.43 21.96 7.98
C TYR A 98 6.59 22.96 7.91
N ASP A 99 6.92 23.42 6.70
CA ASP A 99 7.99 24.38 6.45
C ASP A 99 7.64 25.75 7.03
N ALA A 100 6.38 26.20 6.90
CA ALA A 100 5.90 27.44 7.51
C ALA A 100 5.96 27.41 9.04
N ALA A 101 5.66 26.25 9.65
CA ALA A 101 5.74 26.06 11.10
C ALA A 101 7.18 26.00 11.64
N ASN A 102 8.19 25.84 10.77
CA ASN A 102 9.62 25.80 11.09
C ASN A 102 9.94 24.93 12.34
N ILE A 103 9.40 23.72 12.34
CA ILE A 103 9.41 22.83 13.51
C ILE A 103 10.81 22.29 13.74
N ASN A 104 11.24 22.31 15.00
CA ASN A 104 12.45 21.65 15.46
C ASN A 104 12.17 20.83 16.73
N LYS A 105 13.19 20.16 17.28
CA LYS A 105 13.04 19.31 18.48
C LYS A 105 12.56 20.05 19.74
N LYS A 106 12.71 21.37 19.80
CA LYS A 106 12.29 22.22 20.92
C LYS A 106 10.92 22.86 20.70
N THR A 107 10.38 22.81 19.48
CA THR A 107 9.06 23.36 19.17
C THR A 107 7.99 22.61 19.96
N PRO A 108 7.11 23.29 20.71
CA PRO A 108 6.02 22.64 21.39
C PRO A 108 5.05 22.05 20.38
N LEU A 109 4.77 20.75 20.51
CA LEU A 109 3.77 20.06 19.72
C LEU A 109 2.66 19.56 20.65
N PHE A 110 1.42 19.67 20.18
CA PHE A 110 0.24 19.18 20.87
C PHE A 110 -0.47 18.19 19.98
N VAL A 111 -0.76 17.01 20.53
CA VAL A 111 -1.46 15.96 19.82
C VAL A 111 -2.79 15.70 20.52
N GLU A 112 -3.87 15.79 19.74
CA GLU A 112 -5.19 15.39 20.17
C GLU A 112 -5.34 13.90 19.86
N ILE A 113 -5.50 13.11 20.93
CA ILE A 113 -5.64 11.66 20.87
C ILE A 113 -7.04 11.25 21.30
N GLU A 114 -7.57 10.28 20.58
CA GLU A 114 -8.79 9.57 20.93
C GLU A 114 -8.40 8.19 21.47
N ASP A 115 -8.88 7.87 22.68
CA ASP A 115 -8.65 6.57 23.31
C ASP A 115 -9.70 5.56 22.81
N ALA A 116 -9.42 4.93 21.68
CA ALA A 116 -10.29 3.92 21.09
C ALA A 116 -9.98 2.53 21.66
N LEU A 117 -10.96 1.62 21.62
CA LEU A 117 -10.78 0.21 22.04
C LEU A 117 -9.69 -0.51 21.24
N SER A 118 -9.44 -0.06 20.00
CA SER A 118 -8.36 -0.55 19.12
C SER A 118 -6.99 0.07 19.43
N GLY A 119 -6.92 0.94 20.43
CA GLY A 119 -5.75 1.70 20.84
C GLY A 119 -5.84 3.18 20.48
N PRO A 120 -4.88 4.00 20.93
CA PRO A 120 -4.96 5.45 20.79
C PRO A 120 -4.78 5.90 19.34
N ILE A 121 -5.70 6.75 18.88
CA ILE A 121 -5.73 7.30 17.54
C ILE A 121 -5.38 8.78 17.59
N VAL A 122 -4.33 9.16 16.87
CA VAL A 122 -4.01 10.58 16.64
C VAL A 122 -5.06 11.19 15.70
N ARG A 123 -5.80 12.18 16.19
CA ARG A 123 -6.81 12.94 15.42
C ARG A 123 -6.24 14.22 14.86
N ARG A 124 -5.44 14.94 15.66
CA ARG A 124 -4.84 16.21 15.27
C ARG A 124 -3.44 16.37 15.82
N LEU A 125 -2.57 17.01 15.05
CA LEU A 125 -1.27 17.49 15.51
C LEU A 125 -1.18 18.98 15.21
N SER A 126 -0.86 19.79 16.21
CA SER A 126 -0.67 21.22 16.05
C SER A 126 0.58 21.70 16.78
N THR A 127 1.09 22.83 16.31
CA THR A 127 1.94 23.72 17.11
C THR A 127 1.04 24.72 17.85
N ASP A 128 1.63 25.74 18.47
CA ASP A 128 0.86 26.87 19.02
C ASP A 128 0.12 27.66 17.94
N ASN A 129 0.64 27.70 16.70
CA ASN A 129 0.17 28.62 15.66
C ASN A 129 -0.34 27.94 14.37
N GLU A 130 -0.10 26.63 14.20
CA GLU A 130 -0.34 25.94 12.94
C GLU A 130 -0.85 24.51 13.16
N ILE A 131 -1.73 24.04 12.27
CA ILE A 131 -2.28 22.67 12.29
C ILE A 131 -1.54 21.84 11.24
N LEU A 132 -0.74 20.90 11.71
CA LEU A 132 0.12 20.07 10.86
C LEU A 132 -0.60 18.84 10.33
N TYR A 133 -1.47 18.27 11.15
CA TYR A 133 -2.21 17.05 10.83
C TYR A 133 -3.62 17.15 11.37
N GLU A 134 -4.57 16.67 10.57
CA GLU A 134 -6.00 16.69 10.84
C GLU A 134 -6.67 15.50 10.14
N PRO A 135 -7.92 15.15 10.48
CA PRO A 135 -8.59 13.97 9.93
C PRO A 135 -8.71 13.96 8.40
N SER A 136 -8.86 15.12 7.76
CA SER A 136 -8.92 15.23 6.30
C SER A 136 -7.61 14.81 5.63
N LEU A 137 -6.46 15.15 6.23
CA LEU A 137 -5.15 14.71 5.74
C LEU A 137 -4.98 13.19 5.90
N LYS A 138 -5.53 12.61 6.97
CA LYS A 138 -5.54 11.16 7.16
C LYS A 138 -6.31 10.46 6.04
N GLN A 139 -7.52 10.94 5.76
CA GLN A 139 -8.37 10.41 4.67
C GLN A 139 -7.66 10.52 3.33
N TYR A 140 -7.06 11.67 3.04
CA TYR A 140 -6.29 11.88 1.82
C TYR A 140 -5.12 10.89 1.68
N VAL A 141 -4.35 10.67 2.75
CA VAL A 141 -3.25 9.69 2.75
C VAL A 141 -3.77 8.27 2.51
N ILE A 142 -4.88 7.89 3.15
CA ILE A 142 -5.52 6.57 2.95
C ILE A 142 -5.99 6.43 1.51
N GLU A 143 -6.61 7.46 0.93
CA GLU A 143 -7.10 7.47 -0.44
C GLU A 143 -5.95 7.29 -1.45
N ILE A 144 -4.89 8.08 -1.33
CA ILE A 144 -3.71 7.98 -2.21
C ILE A 144 -3.07 6.60 -2.09
N TYR A 145 -2.88 6.10 -0.87
CA TYR A 145 -2.31 4.76 -0.66
C TYR A 145 -3.21 3.66 -1.24
N ASN A 146 -4.51 3.69 -1.00
CA ASN A 146 -5.45 2.70 -1.51
C ASN A 146 -5.60 2.77 -3.04
N ARG A 147 -5.45 3.97 -3.64
CA ARG A 147 -5.44 4.12 -5.10
C ARG A 147 -4.26 3.39 -5.72
N GLU A 148 -3.07 3.51 -5.13
CA GLU A 148 -1.87 2.80 -5.58
C GLU A 148 -2.02 1.28 -5.45
N LEU A 149 -2.61 0.81 -4.35
CA LEU A 149 -2.97 -0.61 -4.21
C LEU A 149 -3.98 -1.06 -5.27
N LEU A 150 -4.95 -0.22 -5.63
CA LEU A 150 -5.94 -0.51 -6.67
C LEU A 150 -5.29 -0.61 -8.05
N GLU A 151 -4.40 0.32 -8.39
CA GLU A 151 -3.63 0.28 -9.64
C GLU A 151 -2.80 -1.00 -9.73
N GLY A 152 -2.10 -1.39 -8.65
CA GLY A 152 -1.41 -2.66 -8.55
C GLY A 152 -2.34 -3.87 -8.69
N THR A 153 -3.50 -3.83 -8.04
CA THR A 153 -4.54 -4.89 -8.12
C THR A 153 -5.01 -5.08 -9.56
N VAL A 154 -5.33 -3.99 -10.26
CA VAL A 154 -5.77 -4.03 -11.68
C VAL A 154 -4.64 -4.59 -12.55
N PHE A 155 -3.42 -4.11 -12.39
CA PHE A 155 -2.26 -4.54 -13.17
C PHE A 155 -2.00 -6.05 -13.02
N PHE A 156 -1.91 -6.57 -11.79
CA PHE A 156 -1.69 -7.99 -11.55
C PHE A 156 -2.88 -8.86 -11.95
N SER A 157 -4.11 -8.35 -11.86
CA SER A 157 -5.31 -9.04 -12.35
C SER A 157 -5.25 -9.26 -13.86
N LEU A 158 -4.85 -8.24 -14.62
CA LEU A 158 -4.69 -8.35 -16.08
C LEU A 158 -3.60 -9.36 -16.46
N LEU A 159 -2.46 -9.35 -15.76
CA LEU A 159 -1.38 -10.32 -15.99
C LEU A 159 -1.79 -11.76 -15.65
N SER A 160 -2.53 -11.93 -14.55
CA SER A 160 -3.09 -13.22 -14.14
C SER A 160 -4.06 -13.76 -15.19
N LEU A 161 -5.02 -12.95 -15.62
CA LEU A 161 -5.99 -13.28 -16.66
C LEU A 161 -5.33 -13.62 -18.00
N ALA A 162 -4.35 -12.82 -18.43
CA ALA A 162 -3.61 -13.07 -19.66
C ALA A 162 -2.86 -14.43 -19.60
N SER A 163 -2.25 -14.74 -18.45
CA SER A 163 -1.52 -16.00 -18.25
C SER A 163 -2.45 -17.21 -18.28
N PHE A 164 -3.58 -17.16 -17.57
CA PHE A 164 -4.57 -18.24 -17.58
C PHE A 164 -5.26 -18.39 -18.94
N GLY A 165 -5.60 -17.28 -19.60
CA GLY A 165 -6.16 -17.28 -20.95
C GLY A 165 -5.21 -17.94 -21.95
N ALA A 166 -3.93 -17.56 -21.93
CA ALA A 166 -2.91 -18.17 -22.79
C ALA A 166 -2.73 -19.67 -22.49
N ALA A 167 -2.71 -20.07 -21.22
CA ALA A 167 -2.65 -21.47 -20.83
C ALA A 167 -3.84 -22.27 -21.35
N GLY A 168 -5.06 -21.73 -21.24
CA GLY A 168 -6.29 -22.34 -21.74
C GLY A 168 -6.29 -22.52 -23.25
N VAL A 169 -5.92 -21.48 -24.01
CA VAL A 169 -5.79 -21.55 -25.47
C VAL A 169 -4.76 -22.59 -25.89
N MET A 170 -3.57 -22.60 -25.26
CA MET A 170 -2.53 -23.58 -25.58
C MET A 170 -2.95 -25.01 -25.21
N HIS A 171 -3.63 -25.20 -24.07
CA HIS A 171 -4.14 -26.50 -23.68
C HIS A 171 -5.15 -27.03 -24.70
N TRP A 172 -6.08 -26.18 -25.15
CA TRP A 172 -7.06 -26.53 -26.18
C TRP A 172 -6.38 -26.89 -27.52
N GLN A 173 -5.42 -26.07 -27.98
CA GLN A 173 -4.65 -26.35 -29.19
C GLN A 173 -3.88 -27.67 -29.11
N ASN A 174 -3.24 -27.95 -27.97
CA ASN A 174 -2.52 -29.20 -27.76
C ASN A 174 -3.45 -30.41 -27.82
N ARG A 175 -4.67 -30.29 -27.25
CA ARG A 175 -5.68 -31.35 -27.30
C ARG A 175 -6.17 -31.61 -28.73
N GLN A 176 -6.39 -30.56 -29.52
CA GLN A 176 -6.78 -30.70 -30.93
C GLN A 176 -5.69 -31.38 -31.76
N ARG A 177 -4.42 -30.99 -31.58
CA ARG A 177 -3.29 -31.61 -32.27
C ARG A 177 -3.12 -33.08 -31.94
N LYS A 178 -3.28 -33.47 -30.66
CA LYS A 178 -3.25 -34.87 -30.24
C LYS A 178 -4.36 -35.70 -30.90
N LYS A 179 -5.59 -35.19 -30.93
CA LYS A 179 -6.70 -35.86 -31.61
C LYS A 179 -6.45 -36.05 -33.11
N GLN A 180 -5.85 -35.05 -33.77
CA GLN A 180 -5.51 -35.15 -35.20
C GLN A 180 -4.37 -36.14 -35.48
N SER A 181 -3.41 -36.30 -34.57
CA SER A 181 -2.33 -37.28 -34.71
C SER A 181 -2.78 -38.72 -34.46
N GLU A 182 -3.84 -38.94 -33.68
CA GLU A 182 -4.39 -40.28 -33.40
C GLU A 182 -5.33 -40.78 -34.52
N LEU A 183 -5.81 -39.88 -35.39
CA LEU A 183 -6.69 -40.19 -36.52
C LEU A 183 -5.95 -40.41 -37.86
N ARG A 184 -4.63 -40.24 -37.87
CA ARG A 184 -3.74 -40.50 -39.02
C ARG A 184 -2.94 -41.76 -38.78
#